data_AF-A0A493T7Z5-F1
#
_entry.id   AF-A0A493T7Z5-F1
#
_cell.length_a   1.000
_cell.length_b   1.000
_cell.length_c   1.000
_cell.angle_alpha   90.00
_cell.angle_beta   90.00
_cell.angle_gamma   90.00
#
_symmetry.space_group_name_H-M   'P 1'
#
loop_
_entity.id
_entity.type
_entity.pdbx_description
1 polymer ?
#
loop_
_entity_poly.entity_id
_entity_poly.type
_entity_poly.pdbx_seq_one_letter_code
_entity_poly.pdbx_strand_id
1 'polypeptide(L)'
;MEQLCALSFLQEIQYWGLDELSIDSCCRDRYFRRKELSEALDIKKDAEELDAQDEEEDFSGSLCPNVRQKLWEVLEKPGSSAAARTFGTLSMAFVVVSIANMALISVELSWLAPPLLDALEYLCIAWFTVEFVLRFLCARDRCRFLRSVANIIDLLAILPFYITLLVESLCGGESSQELENVGRIVQVLRLLRALRMLKLGRHSTGLRSLGMTIAQCYEEVGLLLLFLSVGISIFSTVEYFVEQGVPGTTFTSVPGAWWWATTSMTTVGYGDIRPDTTIGKVVAFMCILSGILVLALPIAIINDRFSACYFTLKIKEAALRQREALKRLTKNSSSDSNINVNLRDIYARSVMDMLRLKSRERASTRSSGGDDFWF
;
A
#
# COMPACT_ATOMS: atom_id res chain seq x y z
N MET A 1 40.32 -15.99 0.39
CA MET A 1 39.77 -14.62 0.46
C MET A 1 38.24 -14.65 0.55
N GLU A 2 37.65 -15.40 1.49
CA GLU A 2 36.21 -15.74 1.46
C GLU A 2 35.37 -15.14 2.60
N GLN A 3 35.89 -14.17 3.36
CA GLN A 3 35.17 -13.61 4.52
C GLN A 3 35.31 -12.08 4.64
N LEU A 4 35.11 -11.33 3.55
CA LEU A 4 34.80 -9.90 3.71
C LEU A 4 33.29 -9.71 3.82
N CYS A 5 32.86 -9.04 4.89
CA CYS A 5 31.49 -8.59 5.07
C CYS A 5 31.08 -7.70 3.88
N ALA A 6 29.93 -7.99 3.26
CA ALA A 6 29.47 -7.29 2.06
C ALA A 6 29.31 -5.78 2.29
N LEU A 7 28.83 -5.38 3.47
CA LEU A 7 28.66 -3.98 3.88
C LEU A 7 30.00 -3.24 3.97
N SER A 8 31.03 -3.87 4.55
CA SER A 8 32.37 -3.28 4.65
C SER A 8 33.01 -3.10 3.27
N PHE A 9 32.81 -4.04 2.35
CA PHE A 9 33.35 -3.92 0.99
C PHE A 9 32.72 -2.76 0.20
N LEU A 10 31.40 -2.56 0.34
CA LEU A 10 30.69 -1.45 -0.32
C LEU A 10 31.08 -0.09 0.26
N GLN A 11 31.21 0.00 1.59
CA GLN A 11 31.68 1.21 2.28
C GLN A 11 33.09 1.61 1.85
N GLU A 12 34.00 0.65 1.71
CA GLU A 12 35.36 0.93 1.22
C GLU A 12 35.33 1.48 -0.22
N ILE A 13 34.61 0.83 -1.14
CA ILE A 13 34.50 1.30 -2.54
C ILE A 13 33.97 2.74 -2.60
N GLN A 14 32.93 3.05 -1.81
CA GLN A 14 32.37 4.39 -1.72
C GLN A 14 33.33 5.39 -1.08
N TYR A 15 34.02 5.00 0.00
CA TYR A 15 35.02 5.83 0.69
C TYR A 15 36.19 6.21 -0.23
N TRP A 16 36.65 5.26 -1.05
CA TRP A 16 37.71 5.48 -2.03
C TRP A 16 37.21 6.15 -3.32
N GLY A 17 35.90 6.37 -3.47
CA GLY A 17 35.32 7.04 -4.64
C GLY A 17 35.56 6.29 -5.95
N LEU A 18 35.66 4.96 -5.91
CA LEU A 18 35.89 4.15 -7.10
C LEU A 18 34.64 4.13 -7.96
N ASP A 19 34.79 4.49 -9.23
CA ASP A 19 33.68 4.54 -10.19
C ASP A 19 33.18 3.11 -10.50
N GLU A 20 31.87 2.89 -10.47
CA GLU A 20 31.26 1.55 -10.61
C GLU A 20 31.57 0.92 -11.98
N LEU A 21 31.85 1.76 -12.97
CA LEU A 21 32.25 1.39 -14.33
C LEU A 21 33.68 0.82 -14.41
N SER A 22 34.53 1.13 -13.42
CA SER A 22 35.93 0.71 -13.37
C SER A 22 36.14 -0.72 -12.84
N ILE A 23 35.07 -1.38 -12.38
CA ILE A 23 35.13 -2.75 -11.85
C ILE A 23 35.25 -3.75 -13.01
N ASP A 24 36.29 -4.57 -12.96
CA ASP A 24 36.54 -5.65 -13.91
C ASP A 24 35.38 -6.66 -13.97
N SER A 25 35.21 -7.27 -15.16
CA SER A 25 34.11 -8.19 -15.47
C SER A 25 33.98 -9.37 -14.50
N CYS A 26 35.10 -9.85 -13.95
CA CYS A 26 35.11 -10.96 -12.99
C CYS A 26 34.54 -10.61 -11.61
N CYS A 27 34.54 -9.33 -11.24
CA CYS A 27 34.11 -8.83 -9.93
C CYS A 27 32.78 -8.06 -10.00
N ARG A 28 32.38 -7.64 -11.20
CA ARG A 28 31.15 -6.87 -11.47
C ARG A 28 29.88 -7.58 -11.00
N ASP A 29 29.64 -8.82 -11.40
CA ASP A 29 28.45 -9.58 -10.98
C ASP A 29 28.37 -9.76 -9.45
N ARG A 30 29.53 -10.03 -8.84
CA ARG A 30 29.63 -10.23 -7.39
C ARG A 30 29.42 -8.92 -6.62
N TYR A 31 29.82 -7.78 -7.18
CA TYR A 31 29.58 -6.44 -6.64
C TYR A 31 28.09 -6.09 -6.71
N PHE A 32 27.46 -6.16 -7.88
CA PHE A 32 26.04 -5.82 -8.06
C PHE A 32 25.13 -6.67 -7.17
N ARG A 33 25.34 -8.00 -7.15
CA ARG A 33 24.58 -8.90 -6.27
C ARG A 33 24.74 -8.56 -4.78
N ARG A 34 25.91 -8.04 -4.38
CA ARG A 34 26.17 -7.62 -2.98
C ARG A 34 25.58 -6.24 -2.69
N LYS A 35 25.57 -5.33 -3.66
CA LYS A 35 24.93 -4.01 -3.58
C LYS A 35 23.42 -4.17 -3.42
N GLU A 36 22.77 -4.99 -4.24
CA GLU A 36 21.35 -5.34 -4.10
C GLU A 36 21.03 -5.95 -2.72
N LEU A 37 21.91 -6.82 -2.20
CA LEU A 37 21.75 -7.37 -0.86
C LEU A 37 21.89 -6.30 0.23
N SER A 38 22.78 -5.32 0.06
CA SER A 38 22.94 -4.20 0.98
C SER A 38 21.72 -3.28 0.94
N GLU A 39 21.23 -2.93 -0.25
CA GLU A 39 20.01 -2.15 -0.43
C GLU A 39 18.80 -2.87 0.20
N ALA A 40 18.70 -4.19 0.05
CA ALA A 40 17.67 -4.99 0.72
C ALA A 40 17.84 -5.02 2.26
N LEU A 41 19.07 -4.97 2.76
CA LEU A 41 19.36 -4.86 4.20
C LEU A 41 19.09 -3.46 4.74
N ASP A 42 19.30 -2.41 3.96
CA ASP A 42 18.95 -1.04 4.31
C ASP A 42 17.42 -0.87 4.31
N ILE A 43 16.70 -1.43 3.33
CA ILE A 43 15.24 -1.54 3.36
C ILE A 43 14.77 -2.29 4.63
N LYS A 44 15.48 -3.36 5.00
CA LYS A 44 15.20 -4.11 6.22
C LYS A 44 15.46 -3.25 7.47
N LYS A 45 16.53 -2.45 7.47
CA LYS A 45 16.88 -1.54 8.57
C LYS A 45 15.86 -0.39 8.69
N ASP A 46 15.45 0.23 7.59
CA ASP A 46 14.41 1.27 7.57
C ASP A 46 13.06 0.71 8.05
N ALA A 47 12.71 -0.52 7.61
CA ALA A 47 11.53 -1.22 8.10
C ALA A 47 11.66 -1.66 9.57
N GLU A 48 12.87 -1.95 10.06
CA GLU A 48 13.16 -2.23 11.47
C GLU A 48 13.16 -0.96 12.31
N GLU A 49 13.59 0.20 11.79
CA GLU A 49 13.53 1.50 12.46
C GLU A 49 12.09 2.02 12.56
N LEU A 50 11.26 1.78 11.52
CA LEU A 50 9.82 2.01 11.56
C LEU A 50 9.11 1.11 12.59
N ASP A 51 9.50 -0.17 12.72
CA ASP A 51 8.95 -1.10 13.73
C ASP A 51 9.55 -0.88 15.13
N ALA A 52 10.78 -0.39 15.27
CA ALA A 52 11.41 -0.07 16.55
C ALA A 52 10.73 1.14 17.22
N GLN A 53 9.98 1.95 16.46
CA GLN A 53 9.05 2.93 17.01
C GLN A 53 7.78 2.27 17.60
N ASP A 54 7.43 1.05 17.18
CA ASP A 54 6.33 0.21 17.69
C ASP A 54 6.78 -0.79 18.79
N GLU A 55 8.10 -0.91 19.05
CA GLU A 55 8.62 -1.74 20.15
C GLU A 55 8.37 -1.06 21.51
N GLU A 56 7.39 -1.61 22.22
CA GLU A 56 7.16 -1.50 23.67
C GLU A 56 7.17 -0.06 24.20
N GLU A 57 6.07 0.67 24.01
CA GLU A 57 5.82 1.89 24.79
C GLU A 57 5.90 1.53 26.29
N ASP A 58 7.01 1.89 26.90
CA ASP A 58 7.27 1.59 28.31
C ASP A 58 6.29 2.44 29.15
N PHE A 59 5.20 1.82 29.62
CA PHE A 59 4.10 2.52 30.28
C PHE A 59 4.39 2.86 31.75
N SER A 60 5.63 2.67 32.20
CA SER A 60 6.15 3.08 33.50
C SER A 60 5.91 4.59 33.72
N GLY A 61 5.02 4.92 34.67
CA GLY A 61 4.65 6.31 35.00
C GLY A 61 3.24 6.77 34.60
N SER A 62 2.36 5.87 34.14
CA SER A 62 0.96 6.20 33.79
C SER A 62 -0.09 5.70 34.78
N LEU A 63 -1.30 6.28 34.72
CA LEU A 63 -2.46 5.78 35.46
C LEU A 63 -2.78 4.35 35.02
N CYS A 64 -2.73 3.40 35.95
CA CYS A 64 -3.01 1.97 35.74
C CYS A 64 -2.19 1.33 34.59
N PRO A 65 -0.86 1.22 34.73
CA PRO A 65 0.04 0.79 33.66
C PRO A 65 -0.28 -0.61 33.13
N ASN A 66 -0.66 -1.54 34.02
CA ASN A 66 -0.99 -2.92 33.65
C ASN A 66 -2.29 -3.03 32.82
N VAL A 67 -3.27 -2.16 33.08
CA VAL A 67 -4.55 -2.16 32.34
C VAL A 67 -4.34 -1.52 30.97
N ARG A 68 -3.61 -0.39 30.94
CA ARG A 68 -3.29 0.31 29.70
C ARG A 68 -2.44 -0.55 28.76
N GLN A 69 -1.43 -1.24 29.29
CA GLN A 69 -0.59 -2.15 28.53
C GLN A 69 -1.40 -3.31 27.94
N LYS A 70 -2.25 -3.97 28.74
CA LYS A 70 -3.12 -5.04 28.24
C LYS A 70 -4.09 -4.54 27.17
N LEU A 71 -4.65 -3.36 27.34
CA LEU A 71 -5.59 -2.78 26.38
C LEU A 71 -4.87 -2.40 25.07
N TRP A 72 -3.68 -1.81 25.16
CA TRP A 72 -2.82 -1.54 24.00
C TRP A 72 -2.44 -2.83 23.25
N GLU A 73 -2.05 -3.89 23.98
CA GLU A 73 -1.76 -5.20 23.39
C GLU A 73 -2.98 -5.83 22.69
N VAL A 74 -4.19 -5.60 23.19
CA VAL A 74 -5.43 -6.07 22.55
C VAL A 74 -5.78 -5.26 21.29
N LEU A 75 -5.57 -3.94 21.32
CA LEU A 75 -5.98 -3.02 20.25
C LEU A 75 -5.01 -2.97 19.07
N GLU A 76 -3.70 -3.12 19.33
CA GLU A 76 -2.63 -2.93 18.33
C GLU A 76 -2.02 -4.25 17.86
N LYS A 77 -1.97 -5.28 18.74
CA LYS A 77 -1.38 -6.60 18.43
C LYS A 77 -2.47 -7.68 18.32
N PRO A 78 -3.10 -7.90 17.15
CA PRO A 78 -4.18 -8.88 16.99
C PRO A 78 -3.77 -10.33 17.31
N GLY A 79 -2.48 -10.64 17.33
CA GLY A 79 -1.95 -11.96 17.69
C GLY A 79 -1.72 -12.21 19.19
N SER A 80 -1.86 -11.18 20.05
CA SER A 80 -1.43 -11.23 21.46
C SER A 80 -2.30 -12.15 22.33
N SER A 81 -3.62 -12.08 22.16
CA SER A 81 -4.60 -12.80 22.97
C SER A 81 -5.83 -13.22 22.15
N ALA A 82 -6.64 -14.14 22.69
CA ALA A 82 -7.92 -14.48 22.06
C ALA A 82 -8.84 -13.26 21.93
N ALA A 83 -8.82 -12.35 22.91
CA ALA A 83 -9.55 -11.09 22.87
C ALA A 83 -9.03 -10.13 21.78
N ALA A 84 -7.72 -10.10 21.53
CA ALA A 84 -7.12 -9.31 20.45
C ALA A 84 -7.54 -9.84 19.07
N ARG A 85 -7.62 -11.17 18.91
CA ARG A 85 -8.12 -11.79 17.69
C ARG A 85 -9.58 -11.48 17.44
N THR A 86 -10.44 -11.63 18.45
CA THR A 86 -11.87 -11.33 18.30
C THR A 86 -12.09 -9.85 17.99
N PHE A 87 -11.38 -8.96 18.67
CA PHE A 87 -11.45 -7.52 18.38
C PHE A 87 -10.99 -7.19 16.95
N GLY A 88 -9.87 -7.74 16.50
CA GLY A 88 -9.37 -7.55 15.14
C GLY A 88 -10.33 -8.09 14.08
N THR A 89 -10.88 -9.29 14.27
CA THR A 89 -11.89 -9.87 13.38
C THR A 89 -13.18 -9.05 13.36
N LEU A 90 -13.62 -8.54 14.52
CA LEU A 90 -14.81 -7.71 14.63
C LEU A 90 -14.62 -6.36 13.92
N SER A 91 -13.49 -5.70 14.13
CA SER A 91 -13.14 -4.45 13.42
C SER A 91 -13.15 -4.65 11.90
N MET A 92 -12.55 -5.75 11.41
CA MET A 92 -12.59 -6.11 10.00
C MET A 92 -14.02 -6.34 9.48
N ALA A 93 -14.87 -7.03 10.25
CA ALA A 93 -16.26 -7.24 9.89
C ALA A 93 -17.03 -5.90 9.77
N PHE A 94 -16.84 -4.96 10.69
CA PHE A 94 -17.45 -3.63 10.61
C PHE A 94 -17.00 -2.84 9.39
N VAL A 95 -15.74 -2.96 8.96
CA VAL A 95 -15.26 -2.35 7.71
C VAL A 95 -15.99 -2.94 6.51
N VAL A 96 -16.07 -4.27 6.39
CA VAL A 96 -16.78 -4.94 5.29
C VAL A 96 -18.27 -4.56 5.28
N VAL A 97 -18.93 -4.58 6.44
CA VAL A 97 -20.34 -4.16 6.58
C VAL A 97 -20.51 -2.71 6.16
N SER A 98 -19.60 -1.83 6.54
CA SER A 98 -19.64 -0.41 6.18
C SER A 98 -19.48 -0.18 4.67
N ILE A 99 -18.68 -0.99 3.99
CA ILE A 99 -18.50 -0.94 2.52
C ILE A 99 -19.76 -1.47 1.82
N ALA A 100 -20.30 -2.60 2.28
CA ALA A 100 -21.54 -3.15 1.77
C ALA A 100 -22.70 -2.16 1.93
N ASN A 101 -22.81 -1.52 3.10
CA ASN A 101 -23.79 -0.47 3.37
C ASN A 101 -23.67 0.70 2.38
N MET A 102 -22.44 1.13 2.09
CA MET A 102 -22.18 2.18 1.08
C MET A 102 -22.72 1.81 -0.29
N ALA A 103 -22.45 0.58 -0.73
CA ALA A 103 -22.91 0.08 -2.02
C ALA A 103 -24.44 -0.04 -2.06
N LEU A 104 -25.05 -0.54 -0.98
CA LEU A 104 -26.51 -0.69 -0.87
C LEU A 104 -27.24 0.67 -0.91
N ILE A 105 -26.71 1.69 -0.22
CA ILE A 105 -27.24 3.06 -0.28
C ILE A 105 -27.16 3.61 -1.72
N SER A 106 -26.11 3.29 -2.47
CA SER A 106 -25.93 3.76 -3.85
C SER A 106 -26.90 3.14 -4.85
N VAL A 107 -27.46 1.96 -4.57
CA VAL A 107 -28.32 1.23 -5.50
C VAL A 107 -29.82 1.58 -5.31
N GLU A 108 -30.15 2.43 -4.32
CA GLU A 108 -31.54 2.80 -3.99
C GLU A 108 -32.48 1.59 -3.94
N LEU A 109 -32.02 0.52 -3.28
CA LEU A 109 -32.67 -0.77 -3.31
C LEU A 109 -34.02 -0.72 -2.54
N SER A 110 -35.12 -0.60 -3.29
CA SER A 110 -36.46 -0.24 -2.82
C SER A 110 -37.09 -1.11 -1.73
N TRP A 111 -36.60 -2.32 -1.51
CA TRP A 111 -37.09 -3.26 -0.48
C TRP A 111 -36.44 -3.11 0.91
N LEU A 112 -35.37 -2.33 1.03
CA LEU A 112 -34.65 -2.17 2.29
C LEU A 112 -35.02 -0.82 2.87
N ALA A 113 -35.55 -0.81 4.10
CA ALA A 113 -36.02 0.43 4.72
C ALA A 113 -34.82 1.40 4.86
N PRO A 114 -34.88 2.61 4.26
CA PRO A 114 -33.87 3.65 4.44
C PRO A 114 -33.41 3.87 5.90
N PRO A 115 -34.30 3.88 6.93
CA PRO A 115 -33.85 4.07 8.31
C PRO A 115 -32.95 2.95 8.85
N LEU A 116 -33.03 1.73 8.32
CA LEU A 116 -32.15 0.63 8.73
C LEU A 116 -30.72 0.81 8.21
N LEU A 117 -30.58 1.26 6.96
CA LEU A 117 -29.28 1.56 6.34
C LEU A 117 -28.57 2.72 7.03
N ASP A 118 -29.33 3.76 7.38
CA ASP A 118 -28.83 4.90 8.14
C ASP A 118 -28.41 4.46 9.56
N ALA A 119 -29.26 3.72 10.28
CA ALA A 119 -28.93 3.19 11.61
C ALA A 119 -27.66 2.32 11.59
N LEU A 120 -27.48 1.50 10.56
CA LEU A 120 -26.28 0.70 10.36
C LEU A 120 -25.03 1.58 10.12
N GLU A 121 -25.17 2.67 9.37
CA GLU A 121 -24.10 3.64 9.18
C GLU A 121 -23.68 4.29 10.52
N TYR A 122 -24.65 4.77 11.31
CA TYR A 122 -24.38 5.31 12.65
C TYR A 122 -23.69 4.28 13.55
N LEU A 123 -24.13 3.01 13.52
CA LEU A 123 -23.52 1.94 14.29
C LEU A 123 -22.05 1.68 13.89
N CYS A 124 -21.76 1.59 12.59
CA CYS A 124 -20.39 1.43 12.08
C CYS A 124 -19.49 2.59 12.48
N ILE A 125 -19.98 3.83 12.40
CA ILE A 125 -19.21 5.03 12.74
C ILE A 125 -18.99 5.13 14.24
N ALA A 126 -19.99 4.80 15.05
CA ALA A 126 -19.85 4.70 16.49
C ALA A 126 -18.76 3.69 16.86
N TRP A 127 -18.77 2.50 16.24
CA TRP A 127 -17.73 1.49 16.42
C TRP A 127 -16.34 2.04 16.07
N PHE A 128 -16.16 2.65 14.88
CA PHE A 128 -14.87 3.22 14.48
C PHE A 128 -14.39 4.35 15.38
N THR A 129 -15.32 5.18 15.87
CA THR A 129 -15.01 6.27 16.80
C THR A 129 -14.53 5.69 18.13
N VAL A 130 -15.23 4.70 18.68
CA VAL A 130 -14.83 4.01 19.91
C VAL A 130 -13.46 3.38 19.73
N GLU A 131 -13.22 2.72 18.59
CA GLU A 131 -11.92 2.14 18.25
C GLU A 131 -10.78 3.17 18.28
N PHE A 132 -10.98 4.30 17.59
CA PHE A 132 -10.01 5.38 17.50
C PHE A 132 -9.75 6.04 18.85
N VAL A 133 -10.81 6.34 19.61
CA VAL A 133 -10.72 6.95 20.95
C VAL A 133 -10.01 6.01 21.91
N LEU A 134 -10.35 4.73 21.93
CA LEU A 134 -9.68 3.74 22.79
C LEU A 134 -8.18 3.66 22.47
N ARG A 135 -7.80 3.65 21.19
CA ARG A 135 -6.38 3.67 20.79
C ARG A 135 -5.68 4.97 21.20
N PHE A 136 -6.33 6.11 20.99
CA PHE A 136 -5.79 7.42 21.35
C PHE A 136 -5.57 7.58 22.86
N LEU A 137 -6.48 7.04 23.68
CA LEU A 137 -6.35 7.06 25.15
C LEU A 137 -5.26 6.10 25.66
N CYS A 138 -5.04 4.99 24.96
CA CYS A 138 -3.99 4.01 25.29
C CYS A 138 -2.59 4.46 24.88
N ALA A 139 -2.47 5.31 23.86
CA ALA A 139 -1.19 5.81 23.36
C ALA A 139 -0.48 6.72 24.37
N ARG A 140 0.83 6.53 24.57
CA ARG A 140 1.65 7.38 25.43
C ARG A 140 1.92 8.73 24.77
N ASP A 141 2.41 8.71 23.52
CA ASP A 141 2.72 9.92 22.75
C ASP A 141 1.60 10.28 21.77
N ARG A 142 0.61 11.05 22.23
CA ARG A 142 -0.57 11.44 21.42
C ARG A 142 -0.21 12.12 20.09
N CYS A 143 0.82 12.96 20.07
CA CYS A 143 1.27 13.64 18.84
C CYS A 143 1.95 12.68 17.85
N ARG A 144 2.73 11.71 18.36
CA ARG A 144 3.32 10.66 17.53
C ARG A 144 2.23 9.74 16.98
N PHE A 145 1.28 9.38 17.83
CA PHE A 145 0.11 8.59 17.45
C PHE A 145 -0.66 9.22 16.30
N LEU A 146 -0.98 10.52 16.37
CA LEU A 146 -1.70 11.23 15.30
C LEU A 146 -0.89 11.39 14.01
N ARG A 147 0.45 11.30 14.06
CA ARG A 147 1.31 11.37 12.86
C ARG A 147 1.51 10.02 12.16
N SER A 148 1.13 8.91 12.80
CA SER A 148 1.23 7.58 12.17
C SER A 148 0.20 7.42 11.05
N VAL A 149 0.65 6.94 9.89
CA VAL A 149 -0.18 6.76 8.67
C VAL A 149 -1.44 5.92 8.96
N ALA A 150 -1.32 4.85 9.76
CA ALA A 150 -2.45 3.99 10.10
C ALA A 150 -3.52 4.72 10.93
N ASN A 151 -3.11 5.66 11.79
CA ASN A 151 -4.03 6.42 12.64
C ASN A 151 -4.63 7.61 11.89
N ILE A 152 -3.91 8.19 10.92
CA ILE A 152 -4.47 9.15 9.97
C ILE A 152 -5.60 8.50 9.16
N ILE A 153 -5.41 7.26 8.69
CA ILE A 153 -6.47 6.51 7.98
C ILE A 153 -7.68 6.28 8.88
N ASP A 154 -7.48 5.88 10.14
CA ASP A 154 -8.58 5.70 11.10
C ASP A 154 -9.33 7.02 11.36
N LEU A 155 -8.64 8.17 11.43
CA LEU A 155 -9.23 9.49 11.56
C LEU A 155 -10.02 9.88 10.30
N LEU A 156 -9.44 9.72 9.11
CA LEU A 156 -10.09 10.01 7.83
C LEU A 156 -11.33 9.14 7.59
N ALA A 157 -11.41 7.95 8.20
CA ALA A 157 -12.57 7.07 8.08
C ALA A 157 -13.80 7.59 8.84
N ILE A 158 -13.62 8.35 9.93
CA ILE A 158 -14.73 8.90 10.75
C ILE A 158 -15.00 10.38 10.45
N LEU A 159 -14.00 11.12 9.96
CA LEU A 159 -14.04 12.56 9.71
C LEU A 159 -15.25 13.01 8.86
N PRO A 160 -15.61 12.35 7.73
CA PRO A 160 -16.67 12.84 6.86
C PRO A 160 -18.04 12.92 7.57
N PHE A 161 -18.31 12.00 8.49
CA PHE A 161 -19.55 11.99 9.26
C PHE A 161 -19.63 13.17 10.22
N TYR A 162 -18.60 13.38 11.03
CA TYR A 162 -18.58 14.46 12.01
C TYR A 162 -18.56 15.84 11.35
N ILE A 163 -17.87 16.00 10.22
CA ILE A 163 -17.92 17.26 9.45
C ILE A 163 -19.33 17.47 8.89
N THR A 164 -19.98 16.45 8.35
CA THR A 164 -21.35 16.57 7.84
C THR A 164 -22.30 17.02 8.95
N LEU A 165 -22.23 16.37 10.13
CA LEU A 165 -23.04 16.74 11.30
C LEU A 165 -22.76 18.17 11.77
N LEU A 166 -21.49 18.58 11.80
CA LEU A 166 -21.09 19.95 12.17
C LEU A 166 -21.66 20.98 11.19
N VAL A 167 -21.52 20.73 9.89
CA VAL A 167 -22.02 21.61 8.83
C VAL A 167 -23.55 21.73 8.89
N GLU A 168 -24.26 20.62 9.06
CA GLU A 168 -25.72 20.63 9.23
C GLU A 168 -26.16 21.40 10.49
N SER A 169 -25.41 21.28 11.60
CA SER A 169 -25.73 21.99 12.85
C SER A 169 -25.47 23.49 12.81
N LEU A 170 -24.44 23.94 12.06
CA LEU A 170 -24.05 25.36 11.97
C LEU A 170 -24.80 26.10 10.86
N CYS A 171 -25.06 25.45 9.72
CA CYS A 171 -25.68 26.06 8.54
C CYS A 171 -27.19 25.83 8.44
N GLY A 172 -27.81 25.09 9.37
CA GLY A 172 -29.24 24.81 9.38
C GLY A 172 -30.16 26.02 9.67
N GLY A 173 -29.58 27.22 9.88
CA GLY A 173 -30.30 28.42 10.32
C GLY A 173 -30.52 29.53 9.28
N GLU A 174 -29.69 29.68 8.23
CA GLU A 174 -29.72 30.91 7.40
C GLU A 174 -29.49 30.70 5.89
N SER A 175 -30.39 31.31 5.10
CA SER A 175 -30.32 31.67 3.67
C SER A 175 -30.13 30.57 2.60
N SER A 176 -30.93 30.67 1.53
CA SER A 176 -31.03 29.71 0.41
C SER A 176 -29.78 29.59 -0.47
N GLN A 177 -28.85 30.55 -0.42
CA GLN A 177 -27.64 30.57 -1.25
C GLN A 177 -26.45 29.88 -0.58
N GLU A 178 -26.35 29.94 0.75
CA GLU A 178 -25.36 29.16 1.50
C GLU A 178 -25.71 27.66 1.50
N LEU A 179 -27.00 27.33 1.43
CA LEU A 179 -27.49 25.95 1.36
C LEU A 179 -27.01 25.19 0.11
N GLU A 180 -26.85 25.87 -1.04
CA GLU A 180 -26.33 25.25 -2.28
C GLU A 180 -24.82 24.93 -2.17
N ASN A 181 -24.04 25.87 -1.62
CA ASN A 181 -22.61 25.66 -1.38
C ASN A 181 -22.38 24.57 -0.33
N VAL A 182 -23.19 24.55 0.73
CA VAL A 182 -23.21 23.50 1.75
C VAL A 182 -23.57 22.14 1.13
N GLY A 183 -24.58 22.09 0.24
CA GLY A 183 -24.94 20.88 -0.49
C GLY A 183 -23.77 20.29 -1.30
N ARG A 184 -22.99 21.14 -1.97
CA ARG A 184 -21.78 20.71 -2.70
C ARG A 184 -20.71 20.16 -1.78
N ILE A 185 -20.48 20.79 -0.62
CA ILE A 185 -19.53 20.31 0.39
C ILE A 185 -19.98 18.95 0.93
N VAL A 186 -21.26 18.80 1.30
CA VAL A 186 -21.84 17.53 1.78
C VAL A 186 -21.71 16.42 0.73
N GLN A 187 -21.87 16.75 -0.56
CA GLN A 187 -21.67 15.80 -1.65
C GLN A 187 -20.22 15.30 -1.73
N VAL A 188 -19.23 16.19 -1.61
CA VAL A 188 -17.81 15.81 -1.56
C VAL A 188 -17.51 14.98 -0.31
N LEU A 189 -18.02 15.39 0.86
CA LEU A 189 -17.86 14.63 2.11
C LEU A 189 -18.48 13.23 2.01
N ARG A 190 -19.59 13.07 1.29
CA ARG A 190 -20.19 11.75 1.02
C ARG A 190 -19.24 10.85 0.22
N LEU A 191 -18.47 11.39 -0.73
CA LEU A 191 -17.43 10.64 -1.45
C LEU A 191 -16.25 10.26 -0.54
N LEU A 192 -15.85 11.15 0.38
CA LEU A 192 -14.77 10.85 1.34
C LEU A 192 -15.10 9.67 2.25
N ARG A 193 -16.38 9.30 2.43
CA ARG A 193 -16.75 8.06 3.16
C ARG A 193 -16.14 6.81 2.52
N ALA A 194 -15.82 6.82 1.22
CA ALA A 194 -15.09 5.73 0.57
C ALA A 194 -13.69 5.49 1.19
N LEU A 195 -13.07 6.51 1.79
CA LEU A 195 -11.76 6.40 2.43
C LEU A 195 -11.75 5.40 3.59
N ARG A 196 -12.90 5.08 4.20
CA ARG A 196 -12.99 4.02 5.22
C ARG A 196 -12.59 2.64 4.69
N MET A 197 -12.63 2.42 3.38
CA MET A 197 -12.08 1.21 2.73
C MET A 197 -10.58 1.05 2.99
N LEU A 198 -9.84 2.16 3.12
CA LEU A 198 -8.40 2.15 3.39
C LEU A 198 -8.07 1.55 4.76
N LYS A 199 -9.03 1.52 5.69
CA LYS A 199 -8.88 0.88 7.01
C LYS A 199 -8.62 -0.62 6.90
N LEU A 200 -9.02 -1.27 5.79
CA LEU A 200 -8.63 -2.65 5.47
C LEU A 200 -7.10 -2.83 5.44
N GLY A 201 -6.36 -1.77 5.12
CA GLY A 201 -4.90 -1.77 5.14
C GLY A 201 -4.30 -2.03 6.51
N ARG A 202 -5.02 -1.75 7.61
CA ARG A 202 -4.55 -2.10 8.95
C ARG A 202 -4.52 -3.63 9.16
N HIS A 203 -5.37 -4.37 8.46
CA HIS A 203 -5.47 -5.82 8.61
C HIS A 203 -4.87 -6.61 7.44
N SER A 204 -4.53 -5.92 6.34
CA SER A 204 -3.92 -6.51 5.15
C SER A 204 -2.44 -6.18 5.07
N THR A 205 -1.57 -7.17 5.33
CA THR A 205 -0.14 -7.08 5.08
C THR A 205 0.17 -6.73 3.62
N GLY A 206 -0.65 -7.21 2.68
CA GLY A 206 -0.50 -6.92 1.25
C GLY A 206 -0.71 -5.44 0.94
N LEU A 207 -1.73 -4.80 1.52
CA LEU A 207 -1.99 -3.38 1.27
C LEU A 207 -0.96 -2.46 1.96
N ARG A 208 -0.45 -2.87 3.14
CA ARG A 208 0.69 -2.19 3.78
C ARG A 208 1.95 -2.29 2.91
N SER A 209 2.22 -3.48 2.37
CA SER A 209 3.33 -3.71 1.43
C SER A 209 3.20 -2.81 0.21
N LEU A 210 2.01 -2.75 -0.42
CA LEU A 210 1.77 -1.86 -1.56
C LEU A 210 2.07 -0.40 -1.22
N GLY A 211 1.60 0.09 -0.07
CA GLY A 211 1.87 1.47 0.37
C GLY A 211 3.37 1.75 0.58
N MET A 212 4.10 0.84 1.24
CA MET A 212 5.54 0.98 1.43
C MET A 212 6.32 0.88 0.11
N THR A 213 5.92 -0.02 -0.79
CA THR A 213 6.54 -0.13 -2.11
C THR A 213 6.33 1.14 -2.94
N ILE A 214 5.13 1.72 -2.93
CA ILE A 214 4.87 3.00 -3.63
C ILE A 214 5.75 4.10 -3.05
N ALA A 215 5.88 4.17 -1.72
CA ALA A 215 6.76 5.14 -1.07
C ALA A 215 8.24 4.94 -1.45
N GLN A 216 8.68 3.69 -1.63
CA GLN A 216 10.05 3.37 -2.06
C GLN A 216 10.29 3.60 -3.55
N CYS A 217 9.28 3.39 -4.39
CA CYS A 217 9.39 3.52 -5.85
C CYS A 217 8.81 4.84 -6.36
N TYR A 218 8.70 5.87 -5.50
CA TYR A 218 8.02 7.11 -5.84
C TYR A 218 8.68 7.84 -7.02
N GLU A 219 10.02 7.74 -7.16
CA GLU A 219 10.78 8.32 -8.27
C GLU A 219 10.43 7.63 -9.59
N GLU A 220 10.41 6.29 -9.60
CA GLU A 220 10.07 5.49 -10.79
C GLU A 220 8.61 5.68 -11.22
N VAL A 221 7.68 5.68 -10.24
CA VAL A 221 6.27 5.97 -10.48
C VAL A 221 6.09 7.40 -10.98
N GLY A 222 6.82 8.36 -10.40
CA GLY A 222 6.81 9.76 -10.83
C GLY A 222 7.30 9.94 -12.26
N LEU A 223 8.39 9.25 -12.63
CA LEU A 223 8.94 9.26 -13.99
C LEU A 223 7.98 8.63 -15.00
N LEU A 224 7.33 7.51 -14.66
CA LEU A 224 6.29 6.88 -15.46
C LEU A 224 5.13 7.86 -15.74
N LEU A 225 4.61 8.50 -14.70
CA LEU A 225 3.53 9.47 -14.82
C LEU A 225 3.95 10.69 -15.65
N LEU A 226 5.20 11.14 -15.52
CA LEU A 226 5.75 12.22 -16.33
C LEU A 226 5.75 11.84 -17.82
N PHE A 227 6.32 10.69 -18.20
CA PHE A 227 6.36 10.26 -19.60
C PHE A 227 4.97 10.03 -20.19
N LEU A 228 4.05 9.45 -19.40
CA LEU A 228 2.65 9.33 -19.83
C LEU A 228 2.00 10.69 -20.05
N SER A 229 2.17 11.65 -19.12
CA SER A 229 1.57 12.98 -19.26
C SER A 229 2.06 13.72 -20.52
N VAL A 230 3.37 13.63 -20.81
CA VAL A 230 3.96 14.22 -22.01
C VAL A 230 3.44 13.54 -23.27
N GLY A 231 3.42 12.20 -23.29
CA GLY A 231 2.89 11.42 -24.42
C GLY A 231 1.42 11.74 -24.69
N ILE A 232 0.57 11.74 -23.66
CA ILE A 232 -0.85 12.10 -23.75
C ILE A 232 -0.98 13.51 -24.34
N SER A 233 -0.26 14.49 -23.81
CA SER A 233 -0.35 15.87 -24.31
C SER A 233 0.06 16.00 -25.78
N ILE A 234 1.11 15.31 -26.23
CA ILE A 234 1.59 15.37 -27.61
C ILE A 234 0.60 14.70 -28.55
N PHE A 235 0.27 13.42 -28.32
CA PHE A 235 -0.60 12.66 -29.22
C PHE A 235 -2.02 13.24 -29.28
N SER A 236 -2.58 13.71 -28.16
CA SER A 236 -3.87 14.38 -28.18
C SER A 236 -3.89 15.67 -28.99
N THR A 237 -2.82 16.46 -28.93
CA THR A 237 -2.75 17.71 -29.69
C THR A 237 -2.63 17.43 -31.18
N VAL A 238 -1.78 16.47 -31.57
CA VAL A 238 -1.63 16.05 -32.97
C VAL A 238 -2.95 15.50 -33.51
N GLU A 239 -3.58 14.60 -32.78
CA GLU A 239 -4.83 13.95 -33.22
C GLU A 239 -5.98 14.95 -33.35
N TYR A 240 -6.10 15.88 -32.41
CA TYR A 240 -7.07 16.96 -32.49
C TYR A 240 -6.89 17.78 -33.78
N PHE A 241 -5.66 18.19 -34.11
CA PHE A 241 -5.43 18.98 -35.33
C PHE A 241 -5.64 18.19 -36.61
N VAL A 242 -5.38 16.88 -36.61
CA VAL A 242 -5.66 16.01 -37.75
C VAL A 242 -7.17 15.85 -37.98
N GLU A 243 -7.97 15.78 -36.91
CA GLU A 243 -9.39 15.44 -37.00
C GLU A 243 -10.33 16.66 -36.94
N GLN A 244 -9.87 17.86 -36.53
CA GLN A 244 -10.76 19.04 -36.34
C GLN A 244 -11.56 19.46 -37.59
N GLY A 245 -11.08 19.09 -38.79
CA GLY A 245 -11.70 19.42 -40.07
C GLY A 245 -12.78 18.44 -40.54
N VAL A 246 -12.99 17.33 -39.82
CA VAL A 246 -13.92 16.28 -40.22
C VAL A 246 -15.32 16.53 -39.63
N PRO A 247 -16.37 16.57 -40.47
CA PRO A 247 -17.72 16.77 -39.96
C PRO A 247 -18.16 15.57 -39.11
N GLY A 248 -18.60 15.85 -37.88
CA GLY A 248 -19.06 14.81 -36.95
C GLY A 248 -17.95 14.09 -36.19
N THR A 249 -16.71 14.62 -36.20
CA THR A 249 -15.61 14.06 -35.40
C THR A 249 -15.94 14.03 -33.91
N THR A 250 -15.41 13.01 -33.23
CA THR A 250 -15.48 12.88 -31.77
C THR A 250 -14.45 13.77 -31.05
N PHE A 251 -13.48 14.32 -31.78
CA PHE A 251 -12.46 15.23 -31.24
C PHE A 251 -12.94 16.68 -31.18
N THR A 252 -13.60 17.03 -30.08
CA THR A 252 -14.18 18.38 -29.89
C THR A 252 -13.19 19.40 -29.32
N SER A 253 -12.25 18.96 -28.48
CA SER A 253 -11.27 19.83 -27.83
C SER A 253 -10.01 19.05 -27.46
N VAL A 254 -8.88 19.75 -27.25
CA VAL A 254 -7.62 19.13 -26.84
C VAL A 254 -7.74 18.38 -25.49
N PRO A 255 -8.40 18.93 -24.44
CA PRO A 255 -8.65 18.16 -23.22
C PRO A 255 -9.59 16.95 -23.43
N GLY A 256 -10.55 17.04 -24.36
CA GLY A 256 -11.33 15.87 -24.77
C GLY A 256 -10.46 14.80 -25.43
N ALA A 257 -9.48 15.21 -26.24
CA ALA A 257 -8.50 14.30 -26.83
C ALA A 257 -7.53 13.69 -25.80
N TRP A 258 -7.34 14.30 -24.61
CA TRP A 258 -6.56 13.70 -23.52
C TRP A 258 -7.19 12.39 -23.04
N TRP A 259 -8.52 12.32 -22.96
CA TRP A 259 -9.22 11.08 -22.63
C TRP A 259 -8.93 9.97 -23.64
N TRP A 260 -9.00 10.29 -24.93
CA TRP A 260 -8.66 9.36 -26.00
C TRP A 260 -7.20 8.89 -25.94
N ALA A 261 -6.23 9.81 -25.79
CA ALA A 261 -4.82 9.42 -25.74
C ALA A 261 -4.51 8.63 -24.46
N THR A 262 -5.11 8.99 -23.32
CA THR A 262 -4.96 8.25 -22.06
C THR A 262 -5.43 6.81 -22.23
N THR A 263 -6.65 6.60 -22.75
CA THR A 263 -7.23 5.27 -22.94
C THR A 263 -6.53 4.46 -24.04
N SER A 264 -5.97 5.12 -25.06
CA SER A 264 -5.22 4.48 -26.14
C SER A 264 -3.81 4.07 -25.70
N MET A 265 -3.07 4.97 -25.04
CA MET A 265 -1.72 4.67 -24.52
C MET A 265 -1.73 3.61 -23.41
N THR A 266 -2.80 3.58 -22.60
CA THR A 266 -3.02 2.54 -21.57
C THR A 266 -3.68 1.27 -22.09
N THR A 267 -3.85 1.16 -23.42
CA THR A 267 -4.43 -0.01 -24.12
C THR A 267 -5.84 -0.41 -23.66
N VAL A 268 -6.59 0.51 -23.03
CA VAL A 268 -7.99 0.31 -22.63
C VAL A 268 -8.93 0.41 -23.83
N GLY A 269 -8.83 1.52 -24.59
CA GLY A 269 -9.54 1.70 -25.86
C GLY A 269 -11.06 1.51 -25.83
N TYR A 270 -11.81 2.30 -25.05
CA TYR A 270 -13.27 2.21 -24.98
C TYR A 270 -13.98 2.40 -26.35
N GLY A 271 -13.38 3.15 -27.27
CA GLY A 271 -13.89 3.37 -28.64
C GLY A 271 -14.97 4.46 -28.77
N ASP A 272 -15.22 5.19 -27.68
CA ASP A 272 -16.11 6.36 -27.60
C ASP A 272 -15.57 7.57 -28.36
N ILE A 273 -14.25 7.80 -28.30
CA ILE A 273 -13.51 8.74 -29.15
C ILE A 273 -12.56 7.95 -30.05
N ARG A 274 -12.52 8.27 -31.35
CA ARG A 274 -11.68 7.57 -32.32
C ARG A 274 -11.41 8.43 -33.56
N PRO A 275 -10.25 8.27 -34.23
CA PRO A 275 -10.02 8.93 -35.51
C PRO A 275 -10.83 8.32 -36.63
N ASP A 276 -11.42 9.19 -37.43
CA ASP A 276 -12.16 8.79 -38.62
C ASP A 276 -11.25 8.81 -39.86
N THR A 277 -10.28 9.73 -39.91
CA THR A 277 -9.36 9.86 -41.05
C THR A 277 -8.31 8.75 -41.09
N THR A 278 -7.79 8.48 -42.30
CA THR A 278 -6.66 7.55 -42.49
C THR A 278 -5.40 8.06 -41.79
N ILE A 279 -5.16 9.37 -41.77
CA ILE A 279 -3.99 9.98 -41.13
C ILE A 279 -4.10 9.84 -39.61
N GLY A 280 -5.26 10.14 -39.03
CA GLY A 280 -5.53 9.95 -37.61
C GLY A 280 -5.33 8.49 -37.19
N LYS A 281 -5.80 7.52 -37.98
CA LYS A 281 -5.53 6.09 -37.72
C LYS A 281 -4.04 5.73 -37.70
N VAL A 282 -3.22 6.37 -38.54
CA VAL A 282 -1.75 6.18 -38.50
C VAL A 282 -1.16 6.80 -37.22
N VAL A 283 -1.61 8.00 -36.84
CA VAL A 283 -1.18 8.65 -35.59
C VAL A 283 -1.62 7.84 -34.36
N ALA A 284 -2.84 7.32 -34.35
CA ALA A 284 -3.35 6.42 -33.33
C ALA A 284 -2.53 5.14 -33.20
N PHE A 285 -2.12 4.53 -34.32
CA PHE A 285 -1.22 3.38 -34.30
C PHE A 285 0.12 3.72 -33.62
N MET A 286 0.72 4.86 -33.96
CA MET A 286 1.95 5.34 -33.33
C MET A 286 1.76 5.65 -31.84
N CYS A 287 0.61 6.22 -31.47
CA CYS A 287 0.23 6.48 -30.08
C CYS A 287 0.17 5.19 -29.26
N ILE A 288 -0.55 4.17 -29.74
CA ILE A 288 -0.67 2.86 -29.07
C ILE A 288 0.70 2.19 -28.92
N LEU A 289 1.50 2.17 -30.00
CA LEU A 289 2.84 1.58 -29.96
C LEU A 289 3.75 2.28 -28.94
N SER A 290 3.72 3.62 -28.92
CA SER A 290 4.47 4.40 -27.94
C SER A 290 4.01 4.16 -26.50
N GLY A 291 2.69 4.03 -26.28
CA GLY A 291 2.12 3.75 -24.96
C GLY A 291 2.58 2.42 -24.38
N ILE A 292 2.57 1.36 -25.20
CA ILE A 292 3.08 0.04 -24.80
C ILE A 292 4.56 0.12 -24.39
N LEU A 293 5.38 0.82 -25.17
CA LEU A 293 6.82 0.99 -24.86
C LEU A 293 7.06 1.79 -23.58
N VAL A 294 6.33 2.88 -23.38
CA VAL A 294 6.44 3.75 -22.19
C VAL A 294 5.98 3.03 -20.93
N LEU A 295 4.92 2.22 -21.01
CA LEU A 295 4.41 1.46 -19.86
C LEU A 295 5.28 0.26 -19.50
N ALA A 296 5.88 -0.43 -20.48
CA ALA A 296 6.58 -1.69 -20.25
C ALA A 296 7.77 -1.56 -19.28
N LEU A 297 8.61 -0.52 -19.43
CA LEU A 297 9.85 -0.40 -18.65
C LEU A 297 9.58 -0.09 -17.16
N PRO A 298 8.77 0.93 -16.80
CA PRO A 298 8.57 1.24 -15.38
C PRO A 298 7.71 0.17 -14.68
N ILE A 299 6.76 -0.46 -15.38
CA ILE A 299 6.00 -1.58 -14.80
C ILE A 299 6.94 -2.73 -14.41
N ALA A 300 7.92 -3.07 -15.25
CA ALA A 300 8.91 -4.10 -14.93
C ALA A 300 9.76 -3.74 -13.70
N ILE A 301 10.23 -2.49 -13.62
CA ILE A 301 11.02 -1.98 -12.49
C ILE A 301 10.20 -1.98 -11.19
N ILE A 302 8.97 -1.46 -11.23
CA ILE A 302 8.05 -1.44 -10.08
C ILE A 302 7.76 -2.85 -9.60
N ASN A 303 7.54 -3.81 -10.51
CA ASN A 303 7.26 -5.19 -10.16
C ASN A 303 8.46 -5.86 -9.45
N ASP A 304 9.67 -5.59 -9.89
CA ASP A 304 10.89 -6.12 -9.27
C ASP A 304 11.07 -5.57 -7.85
N ARG A 305 10.92 -4.26 -7.67
CA ARG A 305 10.99 -3.60 -6.35
C ARG A 305 9.86 -4.03 -5.43
N PHE A 306 8.63 -4.18 -5.94
CA PHE A 306 7.50 -4.73 -5.19
C PHE A 306 7.79 -6.14 -4.69
N SER A 307 8.32 -7.00 -5.55
CA SER A 307 8.66 -8.38 -5.21
C SER A 307 9.71 -8.45 -4.10
N ALA A 308 10.76 -7.63 -4.18
CA ALA A 308 11.80 -7.53 -3.16
C ALA A 308 11.23 -7.05 -1.80
N CYS A 309 10.39 -6.01 -1.80
CA CYS A 309 9.77 -5.46 -0.60
C CYS A 309 8.79 -6.47 0.03
N TYR A 310 7.89 -7.05 -0.76
CA TYR A 310 6.90 -8.04 -0.33
C TYR A 310 7.57 -9.26 0.32
N PHE A 311 8.65 -9.76 -0.29
CA PHE A 311 9.38 -10.92 0.23
C PHE A 311 10.10 -10.60 1.55
N THR A 312 10.72 -9.43 1.64
CA THR A 312 11.36 -8.96 2.88
C THR A 312 10.36 -8.89 4.03
N LEU A 313 9.16 -8.34 3.78
CA LEU A 313 8.07 -8.31 4.76
C LEU A 313 7.59 -9.70 5.15
N LYS A 314 7.47 -10.63 4.20
CA LYS A 314 7.08 -12.02 4.49
C LYS A 314 8.13 -12.76 5.32
N ILE A 315 9.41 -12.55 5.05
CA ILE A 315 10.50 -13.09 5.88
C ILE A 315 10.41 -12.51 7.29
N LYS A 316 10.21 -11.19 7.42
CA LYS A 316 10.07 -10.53 8.73
C LYS A 316 8.90 -11.10 9.52
N GLU A 317 7.75 -11.26 8.87
CA GLU A 317 6.55 -11.87 9.48
C GLU A 317 6.84 -13.32 9.95
N ALA A 318 7.58 -14.11 9.16
CA ALA A 318 7.98 -15.46 9.55
C ALA A 318 8.98 -15.46 10.73
N ALA A 319 9.96 -14.55 10.73
CA ALA A 319 10.96 -14.41 11.79
C ALA A 319 10.32 -13.96 13.12
N LEU A 320 9.36 -13.03 13.07
CA LEU A 320 8.59 -12.60 14.25
C LEU A 320 7.75 -13.75 14.82
N ARG A 321 7.03 -14.49 13.99
CA ARG A 321 6.28 -15.69 14.42
C ARG A 321 7.20 -16.73 15.07
N GLN A 322 8.43 -16.89 14.55
CA GLN A 322 9.42 -17.79 15.15
C GLN A 322 9.96 -17.27 16.48
N ARG A 323 10.26 -15.97 16.59
CA ARG A 323 10.67 -15.33 17.86
C ARG A 323 9.60 -15.50 18.93
N GLU A 324 8.33 -15.34 18.57
CA GLU A 324 7.18 -15.58 19.47
C GLU A 324 7.04 -17.05 19.87
N ALA A 325 7.18 -17.98 18.92
CA ALA A 325 7.17 -19.41 19.21
C ALA A 325 8.31 -19.81 20.16
N LEU A 326 9.51 -19.28 19.94
CA LEU A 326 10.67 -19.48 20.80
C LEU A 326 10.42 -18.92 22.21
N LYS A 327 9.90 -17.68 22.32
CA LYS A 327 9.52 -17.08 23.61
C LYS A 327 8.52 -17.94 24.38
N ARG A 328 7.53 -18.54 23.69
CA ARG A 328 6.57 -19.47 24.31
C ARG A 328 7.23 -20.76 24.79
N LEU A 329 8.15 -21.32 24.01
CA LEU A 329 8.92 -22.51 24.41
C LEU A 329 9.82 -22.21 25.62
N THR A 330 10.54 -21.09 25.65
CA THR A 330 11.37 -20.69 26.79
C THR A 330 10.55 -20.39 28.04
N LYS A 331 9.35 -19.79 27.90
CA LYS A 331 8.43 -19.54 29.01
C LYS A 331 7.81 -20.83 29.58
N ASN A 332 7.52 -21.81 28.73
CA ASN A 332 7.04 -23.11 29.18
C ASN A 332 8.19 -23.94 29.80
N SER A 333 9.40 -23.84 29.25
CA SER A 333 10.61 -24.51 29.79
C SER A 333 11.07 -23.96 31.14
N SER A 334 10.68 -22.74 31.51
CA SER A 334 10.91 -22.20 32.85
C SER A 334 9.90 -22.70 33.89
N SER A 335 8.84 -23.38 33.46
CA SER A 335 7.88 -24.08 34.34
C SER A 335 8.11 -25.60 34.41
N ASP A 336 8.70 -26.22 33.37
CA ASP A 336 9.08 -27.65 33.35
C ASP A 336 10.61 -27.80 33.26
N SER A 337 11.24 -28.15 34.37
CA SER A 337 12.70 -28.27 34.52
C SER A 337 13.33 -29.51 33.85
N ASN A 338 12.81 -30.00 32.71
CA ASN A 338 13.36 -31.20 32.05
C ASN A 338 13.04 -31.38 30.55
N ILE A 339 12.97 -30.31 29.74
CA ILE A 339 12.93 -30.45 28.27
C ILE A 339 14.20 -29.84 27.68
N ASN A 340 15.15 -30.71 27.32
CA ASN A 340 16.38 -30.32 26.61
C ASN A 340 16.05 -30.03 25.13
N VAL A 341 15.49 -28.85 24.86
CA VAL A 341 15.15 -28.42 23.50
C VAL A 341 16.45 -28.11 22.75
N ASN A 342 16.80 -28.96 21.77
CA ASN A 342 18.03 -28.81 21.01
C ASN A 342 17.91 -27.63 20.03
N LEU A 343 18.39 -26.45 20.46
CA LEU A 343 18.32 -25.18 19.74
C LEU A 343 18.85 -25.26 18.30
N ARG A 344 19.80 -26.18 18.07
CA ARG A 344 20.39 -26.47 16.76
C ARG A 344 19.37 -27.03 15.76
N ASP A 345 18.42 -27.84 16.23
CA ASP A 345 17.42 -28.49 15.37
C ASP A 345 16.30 -27.52 14.97
N ILE A 346 15.95 -26.59 15.88
CA ILE A 346 15.04 -25.48 15.59
C ILE A 346 15.65 -24.52 14.57
N TYR A 347 16.93 -24.15 14.75
CA TYR A 347 17.65 -23.31 13.80
C TYR A 347 17.82 -23.99 12.43
N ALA A 348 18.07 -25.30 12.41
CA ALA A 348 18.14 -26.07 11.17
C ALA A 348 16.80 -26.08 10.42
N ARG A 349 15.66 -26.26 11.12
CA ARG A 349 14.33 -26.14 10.51
C ARG A 349 14.05 -24.73 9.98
N SER A 350 14.45 -23.69 10.69
CA SER A 350 14.25 -22.30 10.23
C SER A 350 15.05 -21.96 8.97
N VAL A 351 16.29 -22.43 8.89
CA VAL A 351 17.13 -22.26 7.68
C VAL A 351 16.55 -23.05 6.51
N MET A 352 16.05 -24.26 6.74
CA MET A 352 15.43 -25.10 5.70
C MET A 352 14.15 -24.49 5.12
N ASP A 353 13.29 -23.88 5.94
CA ASP A 353 12.07 -23.22 5.44
C ASP A 353 12.38 -21.91 4.70
N MET A 354 13.39 -21.15 5.14
CA MET A 354 13.90 -19.99 4.40
C MET A 354 14.47 -20.39 3.04
N LEU A 355 15.26 -21.48 2.98
CA LEU A 355 15.80 -22.02 1.74
C LEU A 355 14.71 -22.56 0.81
N ARG A 356 13.61 -23.12 1.33
CA ARG A 356 12.46 -23.54 0.54
C ARG A 356 11.72 -22.37 -0.10
N LEU A 357 11.56 -21.26 0.63
CA LEU A 357 10.97 -20.02 0.08
C LEU A 357 11.85 -19.46 -1.05
N LYS A 358 13.17 -19.45 -0.87
CA LYS A 358 14.15 -19.04 -1.89
C LYS A 358 14.24 -19.99 -3.09
N SER A 359 13.98 -21.28 -2.89
CA SER A 359 13.89 -22.26 -3.98
C SER A 359 12.63 -22.07 -4.84
N ARG A 360 11.50 -21.73 -4.19
CA ARG A 360 10.25 -21.34 -4.87
C ARG A 360 10.40 -20.07 -5.70
N GLU A 361 11.17 -19.11 -5.20
CA GLU A 361 11.54 -17.88 -5.94
C GLU A 361 12.29 -18.21 -7.24
N ARG A 362 13.34 -19.04 -7.19
CA ARG A 362 14.06 -19.47 -8.40
C ARG A 362 13.18 -20.22 -9.40
N ALA A 363 12.18 -20.97 -8.92
CA ALA A 363 11.23 -21.65 -9.78
C ALA A 363 10.22 -20.67 -10.42
N SER A 364 9.84 -19.60 -9.70
CA SER A 364 8.90 -18.58 -10.17
C SER A 364 9.53 -17.59 -11.15
N THR A 365 10.77 -17.15 -10.90
CA THR A 365 11.50 -16.23 -11.80
C THR A 365 11.88 -16.92 -13.11
N ARG A 366 12.20 -18.22 -13.05
CA ARG A 366 12.50 -19.04 -14.24
C ARG A 366 11.27 -19.39 -15.08
N SER A 367 10.06 -19.21 -14.54
CA SER A 367 8.81 -19.30 -15.33
C SER A 367 8.45 -17.98 -16.03
N SER A 368 9.07 -16.86 -15.65
CA SER A 368 8.79 -15.54 -16.22
C SER A 368 9.90 -15.03 -17.15
N GLY A 369 11.13 -15.57 -17.04
CA GLY A 369 12.16 -15.49 -18.08
C GLY A 369 12.06 -16.73 -18.95
N GLY A 370 11.25 -16.67 -20.01
CA GLY A 370 11.16 -17.72 -21.01
C GLY A 370 12.55 -18.12 -21.49
N ASP A 371 12.76 -19.43 -21.57
CA ASP A 371 13.97 -20.05 -22.07
C ASP A 371 14.37 -19.43 -23.42
N ASP A 372 15.64 -19.05 -23.50
CA ASP A 372 16.28 -18.52 -24.68
C ASP A 372 16.15 -19.46 -25.88
N PHE A 373 15.90 -18.82 -27.01
CA PHE A 373 16.00 -19.27 -28.39
C PHE A 373 17.30 -20.08 -28.70
N TRP A 374 17.14 -20.99 -29.69
CA TRP A 374 18.11 -21.77 -30.49
C TRP A 374 18.57 -23.11 -29.87
N PHE A 375 18.28 -24.28 -30.46
CA PHE A 375 18.17 -24.66 -31.87
C PHE A 375 16.77 -25.02 -32.38
#